data_AF-A0A0M9X836-F1
#
_entry.id   AF-A0A0M9X836-F1
#
_cell.length_a   1.000
_cell.length_b   1.000
_cell.length_c   1.000
_cell.angle_alpha   90.00
_cell.angle_beta   90.00
_cell.angle_gamma   90.00
#
_symmetry.space_group_name_H-M   'P 1'
#
loop_
_entity.id
_entity.type
_entity.pdbx_description
1 polymer ?
#
loop_
_entity_poly.entity_id
_entity_poly.type
_entity_poly.pdbx_seq_one_letter_code
_entity_poly.pdbx_strand_id
1 'polypeptide(L)'
;WVTQQLVSNVPLNAAEAAKILARMPGHTPSADVPPQVAPSPRIPTAGAPTPPPTDGHPRKDPGENTSHHPARPERKPDPEPEPALETTGTTEKAEAPEAARTLVAALPHLSPDLRRIPRGMHDELARLVSHWLTAGHTPGSVRTHILRGLPDDGTPVHRPGGLLRYLLRDIPPVPVPSSASAAAHPAPAHPSSRLAALRECEGDHVQATLFRPVGDETLCRHCLAPPSSGARV
;
A
#
# COMPACT_ATOMS: atom_id res chain seq x y z
N TRP A 1 28.62 4.12 1.46
CA TRP A 1 28.73 4.86 2.73
C TRP A 1 27.63 4.33 3.64
N VAL A 2 27.92 4.14 4.93
CA VAL A 2 26.97 3.63 5.92
C VAL A 2 26.80 4.71 6.97
N THR A 3 25.57 5.15 7.21
CA THR A 3 25.25 6.04 8.33
C THR A 3 24.73 5.19 9.49
N GLN A 4 25.51 5.09 10.56
CA GLN A 4 25.00 4.58 11.83
C GLN A 4 24.28 5.71 12.55
N GLN A 5 22.99 5.52 12.83
CA GLN A 5 22.20 6.43 13.64
C GLN A 5 22.11 5.84 15.05
N LEU A 6 22.68 6.53 16.03
CA LEU A 6 22.62 6.12 17.43
C LEU A 6 21.32 6.67 18.03
N VAL A 7 20.42 5.77 18.43
CA VAL A 7 19.17 6.10 19.12
C VAL A 7 19.36 5.80 20.59
N SER A 8 19.19 6.81 21.47
CA SER A 8 19.18 6.63 22.92
C SER A 8 17.74 6.55 23.43
N ASN A 9 17.46 5.57 24.30
CA ASN A 9 16.18 5.44 24.99
C ASN A 9 16.12 6.20 26.32
N VAL A 10 17.17 6.96 26.66
CA VAL A 10 17.20 7.75 27.90
C VAL A 10 16.49 9.08 27.66
N PRO A 11 15.38 9.38 28.37
CA PRO A 11 14.66 10.63 28.20
C PRO A 11 15.51 11.80 28.69
N LEU A 12 15.58 12.87 27.88
CA LEU A 12 16.27 14.10 28.24
C LEU A 12 15.53 14.80 29.39
N ASN A 13 16.28 15.36 30.34
CA ASN A 13 15.68 16.22 31.35
C ASN A 13 15.36 17.61 30.79
N ALA A 14 14.53 18.38 31.50
CA ALA A 14 14.07 19.70 31.03
C ALA A 14 15.23 20.69 30.78
N ALA A 15 16.30 20.63 31.59
CA ALA A 15 17.46 21.51 31.43
C ALA A 15 18.32 21.11 30.21
N GLU A 16 18.42 19.82 29.90
CA GLU A 16 19.13 19.32 28.71
C GLU A 16 18.36 19.61 27.43
N ALA A 17 17.04 19.40 27.44
CA ALA A 17 16.19 19.75 26.32
C ALA A 17 16.27 21.26 26.00
N ALA A 18 16.26 22.11 27.04
CA ALA A 18 16.44 23.55 26.88
C ALA A 18 17.79 23.93 26.26
N LYS A 19 18.87 23.21 26.61
CA LYS A 19 20.21 23.45 26.03
C LYS A 19 20.26 23.11 24.54
N ILE A 20 19.62 22.02 24.12
CA ILE A 20 19.53 21.64 22.69
C ILE A 20 18.72 22.69 21.91
N LEU A 21 17.58 23.10 22.45
CA LEU A 21 16.73 24.12 21.82
C LEU A 21 17.42 25.48 21.70
N ALA A 22 18.22 25.85 22.71
CA ALA A 22 18.98 27.10 22.73
C ALA A 22 20.28 27.06 21.89
N ARG A 23 20.60 25.93 21.25
CA ARG A 23 21.89 25.71 20.53
C ARG A 23 23.12 26.05 21.39
N MET A 24 23.04 25.85 22.70
CA MET A 24 24.14 26.13 23.60
C MET A 24 25.10 24.93 23.68
N PRO A 25 26.42 25.14 23.67
CA PRO A 25 27.36 24.05 23.88
C PRO A 25 27.17 23.48 25.30
N GLY A 26 26.71 22.23 25.38
CA GLY A 26 26.62 21.49 26.63
C GLY A 26 28.01 21.18 27.17
N HIS A 27 28.26 21.52 28.43
CA HIS A 27 29.40 20.97 29.17
C HIS A 27 29.26 19.45 29.28
N THR A 28 30.24 18.74 28.75
CA THR A 28 30.45 17.30 28.97
C THR A 28 31.07 17.09 30.35
N PRO A 29 30.54 16.20 31.21
CA PRO A 29 31.38 15.56 32.20
C PRO A 29 32.27 14.52 31.50
N SER A 30 33.55 14.60 31.85
CA SER A 30 34.68 13.84 31.32
C SER A 30 34.58 12.33 31.60
N ALA A 31 34.90 11.50 30.61
CA ALA A 31 35.90 10.41 30.65
C ALA A 31 35.65 9.34 29.56
N ASP A 32 36.71 9.04 28.82
CA ASP A 32 36.96 7.81 28.03
C ASP A 32 36.16 7.55 26.74
N VAL A 33 36.36 8.41 25.73
CA VAL A 33 36.18 8.02 24.32
C VAL A 33 37.49 8.28 23.57
N PRO A 34 38.08 7.28 22.88
CA PRO A 34 39.32 7.48 22.12
C PRO A 34 39.12 8.51 20.99
N PRO A 35 40.16 9.28 20.64
CA PRO A 35 40.03 10.40 19.70
C PRO A 35 39.59 9.89 18.33
N GLN A 36 38.43 10.38 17.87
CA GLN A 36 38.01 10.17 16.48
C GLN A 36 39.05 10.82 15.57
N VAL A 37 39.63 10.00 14.69
CA VAL A 37 40.57 10.39 13.65
C VAL A 37 39.94 11.48 12.80
N ALA A 38 40.57 12.66 12.78
CA ALA A 38 40.17 13.76 11.91
C ALA A 38 40.24 13.29 10.43
N PRO A 39 39.22 13.55 9.60
CA PRO A 39 39.27 13.24 8.18
C PRO A 39 40.42 14.00 7.53
N SER A 40 41.40 13.29 6.96
CA SER A 40 42.48 13.91 6.19
C SER A 40 41.94 14.77 5.03
N PRO A 41 42.62 15.86 4.66
CA PRO A 41 42.28 16.64 3.48
C PRO A 41 42.38 15.76 2.24
N ARG A 42 41.24 15.40 1.64
CA ARG A 42 41.22 14.82 0.31
C ARG A 42 41.48 15.95 -0.67
N ILE A 43 42.65 15.93 -1.29
CA ILE A 43 42.94 16.71 -2.50
C ILE A 43 41.90 16.28 -3.55
N PRO A 44 41.00 17.16 -4.03
CA PRO A 44 40.13 16.81 -5.13
C PRO A 44 40.96 16.77 -6.41
N THR A 45 41.19 15.59 -6.97
CA THR A 45 41.63 15.48 -8.35
C THR A 45 40.47 15.89 -9.25
N ALA A 46 40.42 17.17 -9.61
CA ALA A 46 39.54 17.68 -10.65
C ALA A 46 40.03 17.17 -12.01
N GLY A 47 39.49 16.05 -12.47
CA GLY A 47 39.50 15.68 -13.89
C GLY A 47 38.32 16.35 -14.58
N ALA A 48 38.57 17.06 -15.68
CA ALA A 48 37.50 17.64 -16.50
C ALA A 48 36.57 16.53 -17.03
N PRO A 49 35.25 16.73 -17.06
CA PRO A 49 34.32 15.73 -17.57
C PRO A 49 34.53 15.56 -19.08
N THR A 50 34.97 14.37 -19.50
CA THR A 50 35.01 13.99 -20.91
C THR A 50 33.57 13.73 -21.38
N PRO A 51 33.08 14.40 -22.44
CA PRO A 51 31.77 14.08 -22.99
C PRO A 51 31.78 12.65 -23.57
N PRO A 52 30.65 11.92 -23.50
CA PRO A 52 30.56 10.58 -24.06
C PRO A 52 30.79 10.63 -25.58
N PRO A 53 31.57 9.69 -26.15
CA PRO A 53 31.78 9.63 -27.59
C PRO A 53 30.44 9.38 -28.31
N THR A 54 30.07 10.31 -29.20
CA THR A 54 28.87 10.24 -30.05
C THR A 54 29.06 9.30 -31.26
N ASP A 55 29.93 8.31 -31.13
CA ASP A 55 30.33 7.46 -32.25
C ASP A 55 29.42 6.24 -32.38
N GLY A 56 29.18 5.85 -33.63
CA GLY A 56 28.06 5.04 -34.07
C GLY A 56 27.80 3.74 -33.31
N HIS A 57 26.52 3.38 -33.23
CA HIS A 57 26.05 2.06 -32.83
C HIS A 57 26.74 0.98 -33.69
N PRO A 58 27.42 -0.03 -33.11
CA PRO A 58 27.98 -1.12 -33.90
C PRO A 58 26.84 -1.87 -34.59
N ARG A 59 26.83 -1.87 -35.92
CA ARG A 59 25.95 -2.77 -36.69
C ARG A 59 26.36 -4.19 -36.34
N LYS A 60 25.51 -4.91 -35.62
CA LYS A 60 25.58 -6.36 -35.57
C LYS A 60 25.06 -6.89 -36.91
N ASP A 61 25.93 -7.55 -37.66
CA ASP A 61 25.50 -8.45 -38.74
C ASP A 61 24.69 -9.60 -38.12
N PRO A 62 23.47 -9.91 -38.63
CA PRO A 62 22.73 -11.09 -38.24
C PRO A 62 23.17 -12.26 -39.14
N GLY A 63 24.46 -12.61 -39.07
CA GLY A 63 24.98 -13.87 -39.55
C GLY A 63 25.35 -14.71 -38.33
N GLU A 64 24.99 -15.99 -38.32
CA GLU A 64 25.37 -17.00 -37.30
C GLU A 64 24.40 -17.16 -36.11
N ASN A 65 23.24 -17.77 -36.38
CA ASN A 65 22.73 -18.80 -35.47
C ASN A 65 22.01 -19.90 -36.27
N THR A 66 22.81 -20.81 -36.80
CA THR A 66 22.36 -22.06 -37.39
C THR A 66 21.94 -23.05 -36.31
N SER A 67 20.73 -23.59 -36.50
CA SER A 67 20.33 -24.98 -36.18
C SER A 67 20.12 -25.35 -34.70
N HIS A 68 18.88 -25.69 -34.34
CA HIS A 68 18.48 -27.02 -33.81
C HIS A 68 16.96 -27.06 -33.55
N HIS A 69 16.15 -27.12 -34.62
CA HIS A 69 14.78 -27.61 -34.49
C HIS A 69 14.75 -29.07 -34.95
N PRO A 70 14.33 -30.05 -34.12
CA PRO A 70 14.00 -31.37 -34.62
C PRO A 70 12.76 -31.25 -35.54
N ALA A 71 12.84 -31.88 -36.72
CA ALA A 71 11.77 -31.89 -37.70
C ALA A 71 10.48 -32.47 -37.12
N ARG A 72 9.37 -31.76 -37.28
CA ARG A 72 8.02 -32.22 -36.93
C ARG A 72 7.53 -33.16 -38.04
N PRO A 73 7.23 -34.44 -37.75
CA PRO A 73 6.69 -35.32 -38.78
C PRO A 73 5.29 -34.89 -39.22
N GLU A 74 5.04 -35.04 -40.52
CA GLU A 74 3.85 -34.62 -41.25
C GLU A 74 2.55 -35.24 -40.72
N ARG A 75 1.49 -34.43 -40.67
CA ARG A 75 0.12 -34.86 -40.38
C ARG A 75 -0.40 -35.79 -41.49
N LYS A 76 -1.02 -36.90 -41.07
CA LYS A 76 -2.01 -37.66 -41.86
C LYS A 76 -3.37 -37.65 -41.14
N PRO A 77 -4.48 -37.85 -41.88
CA PRO A 77 -5.77 -37.21 -41.61
C PRO A 77 -6.58 -37.84 -40.49
N ASP A 78 -7.50 -37.00 -40.00
CA ASP A 78 -8.59 -37.18 -39.05
C ASP A 78 -9.26 -38.57 -39.02
N PRO A 79 -9.67 -39.01 -37.83
CA PRO A 79 -11.03 -39.51 -37.66
C PRO A 79 -11.79 -38.63 -36.66
N GLU A 80 -12.88 -38.06 -37.17
CA GLU A 80 -13.96 -37.38 -36.45
C GLU A 80 -14.36 -38.10 -35.15
N PRO A 81 -14.47 -37.37 -34.01
CA PRO A 81 -15.18 -37.86 -32.85
C PRO A 81 -16.50 -37.09 -32.66
N GLU A 82 -17.59 -37.85 -32.67
CA GLU A 82 -18.92 -37.46 -32.17
C GLU A 82 -18.86 -36.92 -30.72
N PRO A 83 -19.83 -36.06 -30.31
CA PRO A 83 -19.76 -35.35 -29.04
C PRO A 83 -20.26 -36.23 -27.90
N ALA A 84 -19.35 -36.77 -27.10
CA ALA A 84 -19.66 -37.32 -25.79
C ALA A 84 -19.36 -36.27 -24.71
N LEU A 85 -20.44 -35.66 -24.22
CA LEU A 85 -20.53 -35.10 -22.88
C LEU A 85 -19.98 -36.10 -21.87
N GLU A 86 -19.14 -35.62 -20.96
CA GLU A 86 -18.92 -36.04 -19.56
C GLU A 86 -17.44 -35.94 -19.18
N THR A 87 -17.09 -34.83 -18.51
CA THR A 87 -16.03 -34.86 -17.49
C THR A 87 -16.43 -33.92 -16.36
N THR A 88 -17.35 -34.40 -15.54
CA THR A 88 -17.55 -33.96 -14.16
C THR A 88 -16.26 -34.26 -13.39
N GLY A 89 -15.48 -33.22 -13.04
CA GLY A 89 -14.33 -33.41 -12.13
C GLY A 89 -13.14 -32.46 -12.25
N THR A 90 -13.20 -31.36 -12.99
CA THR A 90 -12.08 -30.37 -13.05
C THR A 90 -12.54 -28.91 -12.92
N THR A 91 -13.63 -28.64 -12.21
CA THR A 91 -14.18 -27.28 -12.13
C THR A 91 -13.51 -26.46 -11.00
N GLU A 92 -13.25 -27.03 -9.82
CA GLU A 92 -12.78 -26.26 -8.66
C GLU A 92 -11.34 -25.71 -8.79
N LYS A 93 -10.42 -26.44 -9.43
CA LYS A 93 -9.01 -26.00 -9.54
C LYS A 93 -8.79 -24.96 -10.63
N ALA A 94 -9.69 -24.86 -11.60
CA ALA A 94 -9.66 -23.86 -12.67
C ALA A 94 -10.30 -22.52 -12.25
N GLU A 95 -11.22 -22.54 -11.28
CA GLU A 95 -11.87 -21.32 -10.77
C GLU A 95 -10.88 -20.39 -10.04
N ALA A 96 -9.98 -20.92 -9.21
CA ALA A 96 -9.00 -20.11 -8.47
C ALA A 96 -8.06 -19.27 -9.36
N PRO A 97 -7.45 -19.79 -10.44
CA PRO A 97 -6.64 -18.97 -11.35
C PRO A 97 -7.46 -17.97 -12.17
N GLU A 98 -8.70 -18.29 -12.53
CA GLU A 98 -9.57 -17.36 -13.26
C GLU A 98 -10.08 -16.21 -12.38
N ALA A 99 -10.52 -16.53 -11.16
CA ALA A 99 -10.92 -15.55 -10.15
C ALA A 99 -9.74 -14.61 -9.80
N ALA A 100 -8.52 -15.15 -9.72
CA ALA A 100 -7.33 -14.35 -9.48
C ALA A 100 -7.02 -13.38 -10.63
N ARG A 101 -7.10 -13.81 -11.89
CA ARG A 101 -6.94 -12.93 -13.06
C ARG A 101 -8.01 -11.83 -13.10
N THR A 102 -9.26 -12.19 -12.81
CA THR A 102 -10.37 -11.24 -12.73
C THR A 102 -10.13 -10.19 -11.64
N LEU A 103 -9.63 -10.60 -10.47
CA LEU A 103 -9.27 -9.68 -9.40
C LEU A 103 -8.14 -8.73 -9.82
N VAL A 104 -7.08 -9.25 -10.45
CA VAL A 104 -5.96 -8.43 -10.95
C VAL A 104 -6.42 -7.42 -12.01
N ALA A 105 -7.30 -7.83 -12.93
CA ALA A 105 -7.89 -6.95 -13.92
C ALA A 105 -8.74 -5.83 -13.30
N ALA A 106 -9.31 -6.06 -12.11
CA ALA A 106 -10.10 -5.07 -11.39
C ALA A 106 -9.25 -4.05 -10.59
N LEU A 107 -7.96 -4.31 -10.33
CA LEU A 107 -7.10 -3.45 -9.49
C LEU A 107 -7.05 -1.97 -9.92
N PRO A 108 -6.97 -1.61 -11.22
CA PRO A 108 -6.96 -0.21 -11.66
C PRO A 108 -8.24 0.58 -11.28
N HIS A 109 -9.33 -0.13 -10.99
CA HIS A 109 -10.60 0.47 -10.56
C HIS A 109 -10.68 0.67 -9.04
N LEU A 110 -9.80 0.04 -8.27
CA LEU A 110 -9.80 0.14 -6.80
C LEU A 110 -9.11 1.42 -6.31
N SER A 111 -8.01 1.83 -6.96
CA SER A 111 -7.29 3.06 -6.62
C SER A 111 -6.60 3.65 -7.87
N PRO A 112 -6.54 4.99 -8.01
CA PRO A 112 -5.74 5.66 -9.03
C PRO A 112 -4.27 5.22 -9.07
N ASP A 113 -3.69 4.89 -7.91
CA ASP A 113 -2.28 4.48 -7.79
C ASP A 113 -1.98 3.16 -8.51
N LEU A 114 -2.99 2.31 -8.65
CA LEU A 114 -2.87 0.99 -9.26
C LEU A 114 -3.08 1.00 -10.78
N ARG A 115 -3.37 2.16 -11.40
CA ARG A 115 -3.61 2.25 -12.85
C ARG A 115 -2.35 2.01 -13.69
N ARG A 116 -1.16 2.26 -13.13
CA ARG A 116 0.12 2.19 -13.86
C ARG A 116 0.85 0.85 -13.74
N ILE A 117 0.14 -0.23 -13.38
CA ILE A 117 0.75 -1.56 -13.27
C ILE A 117 1.15 -2.04 -14.69
N PRO A 118 2.40 -2.46 -14.92
CA PRO A 118 2.81 -3.03 -16.19
C PRO A 118 2.07 -4.35 -16.48
N ARG A 119 1.62 -4.55 -17.73
CA ARG A 119 0.91 -5.78 -18.12
C ARG A 119 1.71 -7.06 -17.87
N GLY A 120 3.03 -7.02 -18.06
CA GLY A 120 3.92 -8.16 -17.79
C GLY A 120 3.95 -8.61 -16.32
N MET A 121 3.45 -7.77 -15.40
CA MET A 121 3.31 -8.10 -13.99
C MET A 121 1.97 -8.76 -13.63
N HIS A 122 0.98 -8.72 -14.51
CA HIS A 122 -0.37 -9.23 -14.20
C HIS A 122 -0.36 -10.74 -13.92
N ASP A 123 0.41 -11.52 -14.67
CA ASP A 123 0.52 -12.96 -14.45
C ASP A 123 1.18 -13.30 -13.12
N GLU A 124 2.18 -12.51 -12.71
CA GLU A 124 2.81 -12.68 -11.42
C GLU A 124 1.84 -12.35 -10.28
N LEU A 125 1.14 -11.22 -10.38
CA LEU A 125 0.13 -10.84 -9.40
C LEU A 125 -1.01 -11.86 -9.34
N ALA A 126 -1.43 -12.40 -10.49
CA ALA A 126 -2.46 -13.42 -10.54
C ALA A 126 -2.01 -14.69 -9.81
N ARG A 127 -0.75 -15.13 -9.95
CA ARG A 127 -0.22 -16.25 -9.18
C ARG A 127 -0.22 -16.00 -7.67
N LEU A 128 0.15 -14.80 -7.24
CA LEU A 128 0.12 -14.44 -5.81
C LEU A 128 -1.31 -14.43 -5.28
N VAL A 129 -2.25 -13.82 -6.01
CA VAL A 129 -3.67 -13.82 -5.63
C VAL A 129 -4.24 -15.24 -5.62
N SER A 130 -3.90 -16.10 -6.59
CA SER A 130 -4.30 -17.51 -6.55
C SER A 130 -3.80 -18.20 -5.29
N HIS A 131 -2.57 -17.91 -4.85
CA HIS A 131 -2.03 -18.48 -3.61
C HIS A 131 -2.88 -18.08 -2.40
N TRP A 132 -3.30 -16.81 -2.32
CA TRP A 132 -4.22 -16.32 -1.29
C TRP A 132 -5.59 -17.01 -1.33
N LEU A 133 -6.17 -17.18 -2.53
CA LEU A 133 -7.46 -17.86 -2.69
C LEU A 133 -7.36 -19.34 -2.29
N THR A 134 -6.29 -20.03 -2.69
CA THR A 134 -6.05 -21.42 -2.29
C THR A 134 -5.79 -21.57 -0.79
N ALA A 135 -5.30 -20.50 -0.13
CA ALA A 135 -5.15 -20.47 1.32
C ALA A 135 -6.47 -20.23 2.06
N GLY A 136 -7.59 -20.03 1.35
CA GLY A 136 -8.93 -19.85 1.94
C GLY A 136 -9.35 -18.39 2.10
N HIS A 137 -8.59 -17.42 1.58
CA HIS A 137 -9.01 -16.02 1.59
C HIS A 137 -10.03 -15.75 0.48
N THR A 138 -11.03 -14.93 0.79
CA THR A 138 -12.00 -14.47 -0.22
C THR A 138 -11.40 -13.35 -1.08
N PRO A 139 -11.89 -13.15 -2.32
CA PRO A 139 -11.52 -11.99 -3.15
C PRO A 139 -11.69 -10.64 -2.43
N GLY A 140 -12.71 -10.52 -1.57
CA GLY A 140 -12.94 -9.34 -0.74
C GLY A 140 -11.83 -9.12 0.28
N SER A 141 -11.40 -10.18 0.99
CA SER A 141 -10.29 -10.13 1.95
C SER A 141 -8.99 -9.63 1.29
N VAL A 142 -8.68 -10.15 0.10
CA VAL A 142 -7.51 -9.72 -0.68
C VAL A 142 -7.60 -8.23 -1.04
N ARG A 143 -8.77 -7.75 -1.50
CA ARG A 143 -8.98 -6.33 -1.81
C ARG A 143 -8.81 -5.44 -0.58
N THR A 144 -9.42 -5.81 0.54
CA THR A 144 -9.29 -5.06 1.80
C THR A 144 -7.84 -5.04 2.28
N HIS A 145 -7.11 -6.14 2.11
CA HIS A 145 -5.69 -6.19 2.43
C HIS A 145 -4.84 -5.26 1.58
N ILE A 146 -5.09 -5.24 0.26
CA ILE A 146 -4.42 -4.32 -0.66
C ILE A 146 -4.70 -2.87 -0.26
N LEU A 147 -5.98 -2.51 -0.05
CA LEU A 147 -6.38 -1.14 0.28
C LEU A 147 -5.75 -0.64 1.59
N ARG A 148 -5.66 -1.50 2.61
CA ARG A 148 -4.99 -1.17 3.89
C ARG A 148 -3.49 -0.97 3.75
N GLY A 149 -2.87 -1.52 2.71
CA GLY A 149 -1.45 -1.39 2.43
C GLY A 149 -1.10 -0.24 1.49
N LEU A 150 -2.08 0.51 1.00
CA LEU A 150 -1.85 1.69 0.17
C LEU A 150 -1.55 2.92 1.05
N PRO A 151 -0.74 3.87 0.58
CA PRO A 151 -0.52 5.12 1.28
C PRO A 151 -1.78 6.01 1.23
N ASP A 152 -2.16 6.59 2.37
CA ASP A 152 -3.39 7.40 2.50
C ASP A 152 -3.21 8.87 2.06
N ASP A 153 -1.97 9.39 2.06
CA ASP A 153 -1.68 10.83 1.97
C ASP A 153 -1.57 11.38 0.54
N GLY A 154 -2.21 10.73 -0.44
CA GLY A 154 -2.12 11.12 -1.85
C GLY A 154 -0.71 11.04 -2.43
N THR A 155 0.20 10.34 -1.76
CA THR A 155 1.59 10.18 -2.19
C THR A 155 1.61 9.23 -3.39
N PRO A 156 2.08 9.67 -4.57
CA PRO A 156 1.99 8.85 -5.77
C PRO A 156 2.87 7.61 -5.66
N VAL A 157 2.28 6.43 -5.87
CA VAL A 157 3.04 5.18 -5.88
C VAL A 157 3.82 5.06 -7.20
N HIS A 158 5.14 5.24 -7.14
CA HIS A 158 6.00 5.16 -8.33
C HIS A 158 6.16 3.75 -8.90
N ARG A 159 5.96 2.72 -8.08
CA ARG A 159 6.10 1.30 -8.47
C ARG A 159 4.93 0.45 -7.96
N PRO A 160 3.72 0.60 -8.52
CA PRO A 160 2.51 -0.03 -7.99
C PRO A 160 2.57 -1.55 -8.06
N GLY A 161 3.16 -2.11 -9.12
CA GLY A 161 3.36 -3.55 -9.22
C GLY A 161 4.29 -4.09 -8.14
N GLY A 162 5.43 -3.44 -7.89
CA GLY A 162 6.36 -3.83 -6.83
C GLY A 162 5.75 -3.78 -5.44
N LEU A 163 4.93 -2.76 -5.17
CA LEU A 163 4.15 -2.65 -3.93
C LEU A 163 3.18 -3.82 -3.76
N LEU A 164 2.37 -4.11 -4.78
CA LEU A 164 1.44 -5.23 -4.73
C LEU A 164 2.14 -6.57 -4.55
N ARG A 165 3.29 -6.77 -5.21
CA ARG A 165 4.11 -7.97 -5.03
C ARG A 165 4.56 -8.11 -3.57
N TYR A 166 4.94 -7.01 -2.92
CA TYR A 166 5.31 -7.01 -1.50
C TYR A 166 4.09 -7.34 -0.61
N LEU A 167 2.97 -6.64 -0.80
CA LEU A 167 1.76 -6.83 0.01
C LEU A 167 1.16 -8.24 -0.09
N LEU A 168 1.25 -8.86 -1.27
CA LEU A 168 0.68 -10.17 -1.54
C LEU A 168 1.66 -11.32 -1.28
N ARG A 169 2.92 -11.04 -0.93
CA ARG A 169 3.93 -12.08 -0.71
C ARG A 169 3.64 -12.91 0.54
N ASP A 170 3.24 -12.24 1.61
CA ASP A 170 2.98 -12.87 2.90
C ASP A 170 1.47 -13.03 3.08
N ILE A 171 1.02 -14.28 3.20
CA ILE A 171 -0.39 -14.60 3.42
C ILE A 171 -0.67 -14.49 4.93
N PRO A 172 -1.54 -13.57 5.37
CA PRO A 172 -1.98 -13.52 6.76
C PRO A 172 -2.77 -14.79 7.09
N PRO A 173 -2.72 -15.27 8.34
CA PRO A 173 -3.54 -16.40 8.76
C PRO A 173 -5.00 -16.11 8.46
N VAL A 174 -5.71 -17.10 7.90
CA VAL A 174 -7.14 -16.98 7.64
C VAL A 174 -7.81 -16.70 8.98
N PRO A 175 -8.60 -15.62 9.11
CA PRO A 175 -9.38 -15.41 10.32
C PRO A 175 -10.35 -16.58 10.41
N VAL A 176 -10.10 -17.48 11.36
CA VAL A 176 -11.07 -18.51 11.70
C VAL A 176 -12.37 -17.80 12.06
N PRO A 177 -13.51 -18.17 11.46
CA PRO A 177 -14.78 -17.61 11.86
C PRO A 177 -15.02 -18.13 13.28
N SER A 178 -14.61 -17.35 14.27
CA SER A 178 -15.19 -17.45 15.60
C SER A 178 -16.69 -17.33 15.37
N SER A 179 -17.45 -18.34 15.77
CA SER A 179 -18.85 -18.60 15.41
C SER A 179 -19.86 -17.55 15.90
N ALA A 180 -19.41 -16.30 16.10
CA ALA A 180 -20.18 -15.17 16.59
C ALA A 180 -20.46 -14.10 15.52
N SER A 181 -20.12 -14.31 14.23
CA SER A 181 -20.37 -13.28 13.21
C SER A 181 -20.72 -13.85 11.83
N ALA A 182 -21.80 -14.63 11.76
CA ALA A 182 -22.44 -15.02 10.52
C ALA A 182 -23.80 -14.31 10.39
N ALA A 183 -23.78 -12.99 10.21
CA ALA A 183 -24.88 -12.21 9.63
C ALA A 183 -24.42 -10.77 9.40
N ALA A 184 -23.75 -10.49 8.28
CA ALA A 184 -23.77 -9.16 7.68
C ALA A 184 -23.24 -9.26 6.24
N HIS A 185 -24.17 -9.36 5.28
CA HIS A 185 -23.95 -8.69 4.00
C HIS A 185 -23.50 -7.24 4.28
N PRO A 186 -22.64 -6.62 3.45
CA PRO A 186 -22.38 -5.19 3.57
C PRO A 186 -23.66 -4.45 3.19
N ALA A 187 -24.53 -4.26 4.19
CA ALA A 187 -25.56 -3.23 4.14
C ALA A 187 -24.85 -1.87 3.91
N PRO A 188 -25.50 -0.89 3.24
CA PRO A 188 -24.95 0.45 3.14
C PRO A 188 -24.46 0.86 4.52
N ALA A 189 -23.20 1.31 4.61
CA ALA A 189 -22.54 1.58 5.87
C ALA A 189 -23.42 2.49 6.73
N HIS A 190 -24.21 1.88 7.60
CA HIS A 190 -25.06 2.63 8.50
C HIS A 190 -24.08 3.40 9.39
N PRO A 191 -24.25 4.72 9.54
CA PRO A 191 -23.42 5.47 10.47
C PRO A 191 -23.47 4.72 11.80
N SER A 192 -22.31 4.57 12.46
CA SER A 192 -22.23 3.87 13.74
C SER A 192 -23.38 4.35 14.64
N SER A 193 -23.95 3.47 15.47
CA SER A 193 -25.11 3.82 16.33
C SER A 193 -24.90 5.11 17.13
N ARG A 194 -23.64 5.41 17.46
CA ARG A 194 -23.20 6.67 18.07
C ARG A 194 -23.40 7.90 17.17
N LEU A 195 -23.07 7.80 15.89
CA LEU A 195 -23.27 8.85 14.89
C LEU A 195 -24.73 8.98 14.45
N ALA A 196 -25.47 7.87 14.39
CA ALA A 196 -26.90 7.88 14.07
C ALA A 196 -27.75 8.64 15.12
N ALA A 197 -27.25 8.72 16.37
CA ALA A 197 -27.89 9.46 17.46
C ALA A 197 -27.52 10.95 17.51
N LEU A 198 -26.66 11.43 16.59
CA LEU A 198 -26.30 12.85 16.52
C LEU A 198 -27.16 13.56 15.48
N ARG A 199 -27.51 14.82 15.78
CA ARG A 199 -28.18 15.76 14.86
C ARG A 199 -27.29 16.95 14.59
N GLU A 200 -27.40 17.51 13.40
CA GLU A 200 -26.73 18.76 13.05
C GLU A 200 -27.46 19.95 13.69
N CYS A 201 -26.69 20.86 14.26
CA CYS A 201 -27.18 22.09 14.86
C CYS A 201 -27.50 23.11 13.76
N GLU A 202 -28.71 23.66 13.78
CA GLU A 202 -29.15 24.73 12.86
C GLU A 202 -28.64 26.13 13.27
N GLY A 203 -27.74 26.22 14.26
CA GLY A 203 -27.15 27.46 14.75
C GLY A 203 -26.04 27.99 13.85
N ASP A 204 -25.67 29.26 14.06
CA ASP A 204 -24.57 29.89 13.34
C ASP A 204 -23.22 29.37 13.87
N HIS A 205 -22.66 28.41 13.14
CA HIS A 205 -21.36 27.83 13.39
C HIS A 205 -20.51 27.88 12.13
N VAL A 206 -19.21 28.15 12.29
CA VAL A 206 -18.25 28.12 11.18
C VAL A 206 -18.15 26.72 10.54
N GLN A 207 -18.50 25.67 11.29
CA GLN A 207 -18.52 24.28 10.83
C GLN A 207 -19.81 23.58 11.28
N ALA A 208 -20.26 22.59 10.50
CA ALA A 208 -21.38 21.71 10.84
C ALA A 208 -21.16 21.09 12.23
N THR A 209 -21.97 21.52 13.20
CA THR A 209 -21.81 21.09 14.59
C THR A 209 -22.84 20.02 14.92
N LEU A 210 -22.38 18.81 15.18
CA LEU A 210 -23.24 17.70 15.58
C LEU A 210 -23.44 17.68 17.10
N PHE A 211 -24.67 17.53 17.56
CA PHE A 211 -25.01 17.39 18.97
C PHE A 211 -25.95 16.22 19.21
N ARG A 212 -26.07 15.79 20.46
CA ARG A 212 -27.02 14.73 20.85
C ARG A 212 -28.31 15.38 21.33
N PRO A 213 -29.42 15.29 20.57
CA PRO A 213 -30.69 15.85 20.99
C PRO A 213 -31.28 15.05 22.16
N VAL A 214 -31.99 15.73 23.07
CA VAL A 214 -32.74 15.08 24.16
C VAL A 214 -34.21 14.85 23.76
N GLY A 215 -34.70 15.60 22.77
CA GLY A 215 -36.01 15.46 22.14
C GLY A 215 -35.96 15.90 20.68
N ASP A 216 -36.88 16.76 20.26
CA ASP A 216 -36.93 17.29 18.88
C ASP A 216 -36.13 18.59 18.68
N GLU A 217 -35.19 18.87 19.58
CA GLU A 217 -34.32 20.04 19.50
C GLU A 217 -33.51 20.03 18.20
N THR A 218 -33.44 21.17 17.51
CA THR A 218 -32.60 21.40 16.32
C THR A 218 -31.37 22.26 16.62
N LEU A 219 -31.27 22.80 17.84
CA LEU A 219 -30.18 23.65 18.29
C LEU A 219 -29.40 22.97 19.42
N CYS A 220 -28.07 23.11 19.39
CA CYS A 220 -27.23 22.61 20.46
C CYS A 220 -27.39 23.43 21.76
N ARG A 221 -26.94 22.88 22.89
CA ARG A 221 -26.99 23.56 24.20
C ARG A 221 -26.32 24.93 24.22
N HIS A 222 -25.33 25.16 23.36
CA HIS A 222 -24.67 26.46 23.27
C HIS A 222 -25.54 27.51 22.58
N CYS A 223 -26.28 27.12 21.53
CA CYS A 223 -27.22 28.01 20.83
C CYS A 223 -28.53 28.21 21.60
N LEU A 224 -28.93 27.24 22.44
CA LEU A 224 -30.09 27.36 23.34
C LEU A 224 -29.78 28.17 24.59
N ALA A 225 -28.50 28.28 24.98
CA ALA A 225 -28.12 29.15 26.07
C ALA A 225 -28.36 30.61 25.63
N PRO A 226 -29.10 31.42 26.42
CA PRO A 226 -29.14 32.85 26.15
C PRO A 226 -27.71 33.38 26.15
N PRO A 227 -27.37 34.39 25.33
CA PRO A 227 -26.05 34.99 25.39
C PRO A 227 -25.87 35.42 26.84
N SER A 228 -24.93 34.79 27.55
CA SER A 228 -24.51 35.26 28.85
C SER A 228 -24.06 36.68 28.60
N SER A 229 -24.84 37.65 29.06
CA SER A 229 -24.56 39.07 29.00
C SER A 229 -23.32 39.32 29.86
N GLY A 230 -22.16 38.98 29.29
CA GLY A 230 -20.85 39.37 29.74
C GLY A 230 -20.73 40.85 29.43
N ALA A 231 -21.19 41.66 30.38
CA ALA A 231 -20.91 43.08 30.45
C ALA A 231 -19.40 43.29 30.24
N ARG A 232 -19.04 43.88 29.10
CA ARG A 232 -17.79 44.62 28.95
C ARG A 232 -18.11 46.07 29.30
N VAL A 233 -17.62 46.49 30.47
CA VAL A 233 -17.29 47.89 30.79
C VAL A 233 -15.81 48.06 30.49
#